data_AF-A0AAJ6MN99-F1
#
_entry.id   AF-A0AAJ6MN99-F1
#
_cell.length_a   1.000
_cell.length_b   1.000
_cell.length_c   1.000
_cell.angle_alpha   90.00
_cell.angle_beta   90.00
_cell.angle_gamma   90.00
#
_symmetry.space_group_name_H-M   'P 1'
#
loop_
_entity.id
_entity.type
_entity.pdbx_description
1 polymer ?
#
loop_
_entity_poly.entity_id
_entity_poly.type
_entity_poly.pdbx_seq_one_letter_code
_entity_poly.pdbx_strand_id
1 'polypeptide(L)'
;MTPISGARRLGRRYSDHLLTALAIVLALYMFVFAPFHAMGFFIFHGFITIALVGIIGAMIAIADRPVALYTMAVGLGANGAVLFLHLFYPPWPYNLYIMAAAWLGISISFGVVVAEAVFGGGRITYHRIIGAILLYLLIALAFATLYIFVGLLFPEAFKGITFADDWGVGSAAIYLSLVTLTSTGYGDIVAVHPIARSLCSIEGIIGQLFPAILLARLVTLELSQSSPNEKSVNVPSTTLGEPATSSAVDGAIKLGFADSMRTFGRDYSDWLLTLLTGLLALYMFVFAPLHSSGVFAFHGFTIGALIAMIAAMLVISDHRVALAIMSAGVIANVVVLVLRLLYEPSVFNIVAMAGGWLAIVIALGAVVADAVFRRGRVTYHRIVGAVLLYLLIGLGFGTLFVLVGLWFPDAFKGISFADDSALASSVYYLSLITLTSTGFGDIVPVHPLARSLCNIESVVGQLFPATLLARLVALELRDS
;
A
#
# COMPACT_ATOMS: atom_id res chain seq x y z
N MET A 1 -30.01 -7.76 -33.17
CA MET A 1 -30.07 -6.89 -31.97
C MET A 1 -30.68 -7.71 -30.84
N THR A 2 -29.88 -8.16 -29.86
CA THR A 2 -30.33 -9.09 -28.82
C THR A 2 -30.91 -8.35 -27.59
N PRO A 3 -31.96 -8.89 -26.92
CA PRO A 3 -32.67 -8.23 -25.81
C PRO A 3 -31.83 -8.08 -24.52
N ILE A 4 -30.66 -8.75 -24.48
CA ILE A 4 -29.77 -8.85 -23.31
C ILE A 4 -29.10 -7.49 -22.98
N SER A 5 -29.08 -6.54 -23.93
CA SER A 5 -28.45 -5.22 -23.75
C SER A 5 -29.27 -4.25 -22.89
N GLY A 6 -30.60 -4.38 -22.86
CA GLY A 6 -31.51 -3.50 -22.10
C GLY A 6 -31.50 -3.79 -20.59
N ALA A 7 -31.58 -5.07 -20.22
CA ALA A 7 -31.56 -5.49 -18.82
C ALA A 7 -30.20 -5.19 -18.14
N ARG A 8 -29.08 -5.41 -18.84
CA ARG A 8 -27.74 -5.04 -18.34
C ARG A 8 -27.53 -3.52 -18.24
N ARG A 9 -28.16 -2.71 -19.11
CA ARG A 9 -28.13 -1.24 -19.00
C ARG A 9 -28.96 -0.73 -17.83
N LEU A 10 -30.13 -1.32 -17.57
CA LEU A 10 -30.93 -0.99 -16.38
C LEU A 10 -30.18 -1.37 -15.09
N GLY A 11 -29.61 -2.58 -15.02
CA GLY A 11 -28.81 -3.04 -13.88
C GLY A 11 -27.64 -2.12 -13.54
N ARG A 12 -26.91 -1.62 -14.55
CA ARG A 12 -25.84 -0.62 -14.35
C ARG A 12 -26.33 0.71 -13.78
N ARG A 13 -27.50 1.20 -14.20
CA ARG A 13 -28.03 2.49 -13.72
C ARG A 13 -28.45 2.43 -12.26
N TYR A 14 -29.03 1.31 -11.81
CA TYR A 14 -29.35 1.09 -10.40
C TYR A 14 -28.09 0.84 -9.56
N SER A 15 -27.07 0.17 -10.12
CA SER A 15 -25.78 -0.07 -9.47
C SER A 15 -25.08 1.25 -9.07
N ASP A 16 -25.10 2.27 -9.94
CA ASP A 16 -24.49 3.57 -9.65
C ASP A 16 -25.13 4.26 -8.42
N HIS A 17 -26.46 4.39 -8.38
CA HIS A 17 -27.14 5.01 -7.21
C HIS A 17 -26.91 4.22 -5.92
N LEU A 18 -26.78 2.91 -6.04
CA LEU A 18 -26.60 2.01 -4.91
C LEU A 18 -25.19 2.14 -4.29
N LEU A 19 -24.15 2.45 -5.07
CA LEU A 19 -22.83 2.83 -4.52
C LEU A 19 -22.93 4.05 -3.59
N THR A 20 -23.75 5.04 -3.95
CA THR A 20 -23.97 6.22 -3.11
C THR A 20 -24.75 5.89 -1.86
N ALA A 21 -25.81 5.09 -1.96
CA ALA A 21 -26.55 4.63 -0.79
C ALA A 21 -25.65 3.84 0.17
N LEU A 22 -24.83 2.93 -0.35
CA LEU A 22 -23.85 2.16 0.41
C LEU A 22 -22.81 3.04 1.10
N ALA A 23 -22.29 4.06 0.42
CA ALA A 23 -21.36 5.03 1.01
C ALA A 23 -22.00 5.78 2.19
N ILE A 24 -23.24 6.22 2.05
CA ILE A 24 -23.99 6.91 3.11
C ILE A 24 -24.23 5.96 4.29
N VAL A 25 -24.66 4.73 4.03
CA VAL A 25 -24.90 3.74 5.08
C VAL A 25 -23.62 3.41 5.83
N LEU A 26 -22.49 3.21 5.13
CA LEU A 26 -21.20 2.95 5.78
C LEU A 26 -20.69 4.17 6.56
N ALA A 27 -20.86 5.38 6.04
CA ALA A 27 -20.50 6.60 6.75
C ALA A 27 -21.35 6.76 8.03
N LEU A 28 -22.66 6.52 7.97
CA LEU A 28 -23.52 6.53 9.16
C LEU A 28 -23.08 5.46 10.16
N TYR A 29 -22.72 4.27 9.71
CA TYR A 29 -22.16 3.23 10.57
C TYR A 29 -20.90 3.73 11.31
N MET A 30 -19.90 4.25 10.60
CA MET A 30 -18.61 4.62 11.17
C MET A 30 -18.69 5.88 12.04
N PHE A 31 -19.42 6.92 11.61
CA PHE A 31 -19.39 8.24 12.23
C PHE A 31 -20.55 8.53 13.16
N VAL A 32 -21.61 7.72 13.12
CA VAL A 32 -22.79 7.90 13.99
C VAL A 32 -23.02 6.65 14.81
N PHE A 33 -23.30 5.51 14.19
CA PHE A 33 -23.78 4.34 14.93
C PHE A 33 -22.71 3.73 15.83
N ALA A 34 -21.47 3.59 15.35
CA ALA A 34 -20.38 3.04 16.16
C ALA A 34 -20.04 3.92 17.39
N PRO A 35 -19.89 5.26 17.28
CA PRO A 35 -19.69 6.12 18.46
C PRO A 35 -20.84 6.07 19.47
N PHE A 36 -22.10 6.11 19.02
CA PHE A 36 -23.24 6.02 19.95
C PHE A 36 -23.35 4.62 20.58
N HIS A 37 -23.04 3.57 19.83
CA HIS A 37 -22.95 2.21 20.38
C HIS A 37 -21.86 2.12 21.46
N ALA A 38 -20.69 2.72 21.23
CA ALA A 38 -19.60 2.80 22.20
C ALA A 38 -19.98 3.55 23.50
N MET A 39 -20.90 4.51 23.43
CA MET A 39 -21.43 5.21 24.60
C MET A 39 -22.46 4.40 25.42
N GLY A 40 -22.80 3.18 25.03
CA GLY A 40 -23.76 2.36 25.77
C GLY A 40 -25.19 2.40 25.23
N PHE A 41 -25.45 3.06 24.10
CA PHE A 41 -26.81 3.14 23.56
C PHE A 41 -27.14 1.91 22.71
N PHE A 42 -27.71 0.86 23.35
CA PHE A 42 -28.00 -0.43 22.72
C PHE A 42 -28.87 -0.35 21.44
N ILE A 43 -29.74 0.66 21.30
CA ILE A 43 -30.54 0.85 20.07
C ILE A 43 -29.67 0.97 18.81
N PHE A 44 -28.45 1.48 18.94
CA PHE A 44 -27.50 1.60 17.83
C PHE A 44 -26.94 0.25 17.37
N HIS A 45 -26.99 -0.78 18.21
CA HIS A 45 -26.72 -2.14 17.75
C HIS A 45 -27.71 -2.57 16.66
N GLY A 46 -29.00 -2.30 16.88
CA GLY A 46 -30.04 -2.57 15.88
C GLY A 46 -29.82 -1.81 14.58
N PHE A 47 -29.45 -0.52 14.65
CA PHE A 47 -29.11 0.26 13.46
C PHE A 47 -27.90 -0.30 12.70
N ILE A 48 -26.87 -0.77 13.41
CA ILE A 48 -25.71 -1.44 12.81
C ILE A 48 -26.14 -2.72 12.08
N THR A 49 -26.95 -3.57 12.71
CA THR A 49 -27.42 -4.82 12.09
C THR A 49 -28.28 -4.53 10.86
N ILE A 50 -29.18 -3.55 10.92
CA ILE A 50 -30.01 -3.15 9.77
C ILE A 50 -29.16 -2.58 8.65
N ALA A 51 -28.15 -1.75 8.97
CA ALA A 51 -27.21 -1.22 8.00
C ALA A 51 -26.45 -2.34 7.28
N LEU A 52 -25.97 -3.33 8.02
CA LEU A 52 -25.28 -4.50 7.46
C LEU A 52 -26.17 -5.35 6.55
N VAL A 53 -27.41 -5.63 6.98
CA VAL A 53 -28.39 -6.35 6.15
C VAL A 53 -28.70 -5.54 4.88
N GLY A 54 -28.86 -4.23 5.01
CA GLY A 54 -29.05 -3.31 3.88
C GLY A 54 -27.87 -3.35 2.90
N ILE A 55 -26.64 -3.30 3.42
CA ILE A 55 -25.41 -3.43 2.61
C ILE A 55 -25.44 -4.76 1.85
N ILE A 56 -25.65 -5.89 2.53
CA ILE A 56 -25.65 -7.22 1.91
C ILE A 56 -26.77 -7.35 0.87
N GLY A 57 -27.97 -6.90 1.17
CA GLY A 57 -29.10 -6.91 0.24
C GLY A 57 -28.81 -6.07 -1.00
N ALA A 58 -28.19 -4.91 -0.82
CA ALA A 58 -27.79 -4.04 -1.90
C ALA A 58 -26.62 -4.66 -2.72
N MET A 59 -25.73 -5.42 -2.07
CA MET A 59 -24.66 -6.16 -2.73
C MET A 59 -25.17 -7.32 -3.58
N ILE A 60 -26.24 -8.02 -3.20
CA ILE A 60 -26.86 -9.05 -4.05
C ILE A 60 -27.29 -8.45 -5.41
N ALA A 61 -27.67 -7.17 -5.43
CA ALA A 61 -28.06 -6.48 -6.66
C ALA A 61 -26.88 -6.04 -7.55
N ILE A 62 -25.66 -5.90 -6.99
CA ILE A 62 -24.47 -5.43 -7.70
C ILE A 62 -23.47 -6.56 -7.99
N ALA A 63 -23.31 -7.51 -7.08
CA ALA A 63 -22.23 -8.47 -7.10
C ALA A 63 -22.55 -9.68 -7.99
N ASP A 64 -21.79 -9.85 -9.07
CA ASP A 64 -21.76 -11.09 -9.85
C ASP A 64 -20.84 -12.16 -9.22
N ARG A 65 -20.32 -11.92 -8.02
CA ARG A 65 -19.32 -12.74 -7.31
C ARG A 65 -20.01 -13.54 -6.18
N PRO A 66 -20.37 -14.82 -6.40
CA PRO A 66 -21.05 -15.62 -5.37
C PRO A 66 -20.19 -15.81 -4.11
N VAL A 67 -18.86 -15.87 -4.27
CA VAL A 67 -17.92 -15.96 -3.14
C VAL A 67 -18.03 -14.75 -2.23
N ALA A 68 -18.11 -13.53 -2.78
CA ALA A 68 -18.23 -12.31 -1.99
C ALA A 68 -19.55 -12.27 -1.20
N LEU A 69 -20.66 -12.66 -1.84
CA LEU A 69 -21.96 -12.74 -1.17
C LEU A 69 -21.95 -13.80 -0.05
N TYR A 70 -21.34 -14.96 -0.30
CA TYR A 70 -21.20 -16.01 0.71
C TYR A 70 -20.37 -15.54 1.91
N THR A 71 -19.20 -14.92 1.69
CA THR A 71 -18.37 -14.40 2.78
C THR A 71 -19.08 -13.33 3.60
N MET A 72 -19.83 -12.45 2.95
CA MET A 72 -20.61 -11.43 3.65
C MET A 72 -21.78 -12.03 4.44
N ALA A 73 -22.49 -13.01 3.88
CA ALA A 73 -23.58 -13.71 4.56
C ALA A 73 -23.08 -14.50 5.79
N VAL A 74 -21.94 -15.20 5.66
CA VAL A 74 -21.29 -15.88 6.79
C VAL A 74 -20.85 -14.88 7.84
N GLY A 75 -20.24 -13.76 7.44
CA GLY A 75 -19.84 -12.69 8.37
C GLY A 75 -21.03 -12.08 9.12
N LEU A 76 -22.15 -11.83 8.44
CA LEU A 76 -23.38 -11.35 9.07
C LEU A 76 -23.95 -12.40 10.05
N GLY A 77 -23.98 -13.67 9.64
CA GLY A 77 -24.41 -14.76 10.50
C GLY A 77 -23.55 -14.90 11.76
N ALA A 78 -22.23 -14.74 11.64
CA ALA A 78 -21.31 -14.73 12.76
C ALA A 78 -21.57 -13.56 13.72
N ASN A 79 -21.79 -12.34 13.20
CA ASN A 79 -22.16 -11.17 14.02
C ASN A 79 -23.50 -11.42 14.75
N GLY A 80 -24.51 -11.95 14.05
CA GLY A 80 -25.80 -12.28 14.64
C GLY A 80 -25.70 -13.37 15.71
N ALA A 81 -24.85 -14.38 15.51
CA ALA A 81 -24.59 -15.43 16.49
C ALA A 81 -23.90 -14.87 17.75
N VAL A 82 -22.89 -14.01 17.59
CA VAL A 82 -22.22 -13.35 18.72
C VAL A 82 -23.19 -12.46 19.49
N LEU A 83 -24.01 -11.66 18.80
CA LEU A 83 -25.07 -10.86 19.44
C LEU A 83 -26.04 -11.75 20.22
N PHE A 84 -26.51 -12.84 19.61
CA PHE A 84 -27.41 -13.77 20.28
C PHE A 84 -26.76 -14.34 21.55
N LEU A 85 -25.50 -14.73 21.49
CA LEU A 85 -24.76 -15.21 22.66
C LEU A 85 -24.65 -14.13 23.75
N HIS A 86 -24.37 -12.87 23.40
CA HIS A 86 -24.32 -11.76 24.34
C HIS A 86 -25.64 -11.51 25.09
N LEU A 87 -26.78 -11.88 24.52
CA LEU A 87 -28.08 -11.73 25.18
C LEU A 87 -28.30 -12.74 26.32
N PHE A 88 -27.61 -13.89 26.29
CA PHE A 88 -27.84 -14.99 27.23
C PHE A 88 -26.62 -15.35 28.07
N TYR A 89 -25.42 -14.98 27.64
CA TYR A 89 -24.16 -15.36 28.26
C TYR A 89 -23.22 -14.17 28.42
N PRO A 90 -22.35 -14.18 29.45
CA PRO A 90 -21.26 -13.23 29.57
C PRO A 90 -20.31 -13.26 28.35
N PRO A 91 -19.62 -12.14 28.07
CA PRO A 91 -18.60 -12.07 27.02
C PRO A 91 -17.57 -13.21 27.13
N TRP A 92 -17.37 -13.94 26.03
CA TRP A 92 -16.39 -15.00 25.95
C TRP A 92 -15.18 -14.50 25.14
N PRO A 93 -13.92 -14.72 25.58
CA PRO A 93 -12.71 -14.33 24.85
C PRO A 93 -12.68 -14.52 23.33
N TYR A 94 -13.36 -15.55 22.79
CA TYR A 94 -13.37 -15.82 21.34
C TYR A 94 -14.36 -14.97 20.54
N ASN A 95 -15.30 -14.28 21.20
CA ASN A 95 -16.30 -13.42 20.53
C ASN A 95 -15.62 -12.37 19.65
N LEU A 96 -14.59 -11.70 20.20
CA LEU A 96 -13.91 -10.62 19.49
C LEU A 96 -13.11 -11.14 18.28
N TYR A 97 -12.53 -12.34 18.37
CA TYR A 97 -11.87 -12.99 17.21
C TYR A 97 -12.87 -13.32 16.11
N ILE A 98 -14.05 -13.85 16.45
CA ILE A 98 -15.11 -14.17 15.49
C ILE A 98 -15.60 -12.89 14.82
N MET A 99 -15.85 -11.84 15.61
CA MET A 99 -16.33 -10.57 15.11
C MET A 99 -15.28 -9.89 14.20
N ALA A 100 -14.02 -9.86 14.62
CA ALA A 100 -12.92 -9.33 13.81
C ALA A 100 -12.77 -10.09 12.49
N ALA A 101 -12.85 -11.43 12.51
CA ALA A 101 -12.80 -12.25 11.30
C ALA A 101 -13.97 -11.97 10.35
N ALA A 102 -15.18 -11.85 10.90
CA ALA A 102 -16.38 -11.54 10.15
C ALA A 102 -16.28 -10.16 9.47
N TRP A 103 -15.88 -9.12 10.22
CA TRP A 103 -15.74 -7.77 9.69
C TRP A 103 -14.57 -7.63 8.70
N LEU A 104 -13.47 -8.36 8.89
CA LEU A 104 -12.39 -8.42 7.91
C LEU A 104 -12.86 -9.08 6.60
N GLY A 105 -13.57 -10.21 6.70
CA GLY A 105 -14.15 -10.89 5.55
C GLY A 105 -15.15 -10.01 4.80
N ILE A 106 -16.04 -9.32 5.53
CA ILE A 106 -17.00 -8.37 4.96
C ILE A 106 -16.28 -7.20 4.28
N SER A 107 -15.35 -6.53 4.95
CA SER A 107 -14.67 -5.34 4.41
C SER A 107 -13.85 -5.66 3.15
N ILE A 108 -13.12 -6.79 3.13
CA ILE A 108 -12.37 -7.24 1.94
C ILE A 108 -13.30 -7.61 0.80
N SER A 109 -14.29 -8.47 1.04
CA SER A 109 -15.19 -8.93 -0.03
C SER A 109 -16.03 -7.80 -0.60
N PHE A 110 -16.54 -6.92 0.26
CA PHE A 110 -17.25 -5.72 -0.15
C PHE A 110 -16.33 -4.75 -0.91
N GLY A 111 -15.12 -4.53 -0.39
CA GLY A 111 -14.10 -3.69 -1.03
C GLY A 111 -13.74 -4.16 -2.43
N VAL A 112 -13.57 -5.47 -2.65
CA VAL A 112 -13.29 -6.03 -3.98
C VAL A 112 -14.42 -5.73 -4.97
N VAL A 113 -15.68 -5.94 -4.58
CA VAL A 113 -16.81 -5.67 -5.47
C VAL A 113 -16.94 -4.17 -5.76
N VAL A 114 -16.76 -3.31 -4.76
CA VAL A 114 -16.78 -1.85 -4.97
C VAL A 114 -15.62 -1.42 -5.86
N ALA A 115 -14.42 -1.98 -5.68
CA ALA A 115 -13.27 -1.69 -6.52
C ALA A 115 -13.54 -2.06 -7.99
N GLU A 116 -14.17 -3.22 -8.25
CA GLU A 116 -14.57 -3.61 -9.61
C GLU A 116 -15.59 -2.63 -10.22
N ALA A 117 -16.54 -2.14 -9.42
CA ALA A 117 -17.52 -1.15 -9.86
C ALA A 117 -16.88 0.23 -10.15
N VAL A 118 -15.94 0.66 -9.31
CA VAL A 118 -15.26 1.97 -9.40
C VAL A 118 -14.23 1.99 -10.53
N PHE A 119 -13.38 0.96 -10.61
CA PHE A 119 -12.28 0.88 -11.57
C PHE A 119 -12.66 0.18 -12.89
N GLY A 120 -13.89 -0.34 -12.98
CA GLY A 120 -14.43 -0.96 -14.18
C GLY A 120 -14.61 0.04 -15.34
N GLY A 121 -14.59 -0.47 -16.58
CA GLY A 121 -14.75 0.38 -17.77
C GLY A 121 -16.08 1.14 -17.80
N GLY A 122 -16.06 2.35 -18.36
CA GLY A 122 -17.25 3.21 -18.53
C GLY A 122 -17.00 4.67 -18.15
N ARG A 123 -18.03 5.50 -18.32
CA ARG A 123 -18.01 6.92 -17.95
C ARG A 123 -17.77 7.11 -16.45
N ILE A 124 -17.01 8.12 -16.08
CA ILE A 124 -16.86 8.52 -14.69
C ILE A 124 -18.10 9.32 -14.29
N THR A 125 -18.97 8.68 -13.53
CA THR A 125 -20.14 9.31 -12.94
C THR A 125 -19.82 9.78 -11.53
N TYR A 126 -20.58 10.76 -11.04
CA TYR A 126 -20.54 11.18 -9.63
C TYR A 126 -20.63 9.99 -8.66
N HIS A 127 -21.46 9.01 -9.00
CA HIS A 127 -21.62 7.77 -8.24
C HIS A 127 -20.36 6.92 -8.15
N ARG A 128 -19.54 6.86 -9.21
CA ARG A 128 -18.25 6.15 -9.17
C ARG A 128 -17.23 6.85 -8.28
N ILE A 129 -17.23 8.18 -8.27
CA ILE A 129 -16.38 8.96 -7.34
C ILE A 129 -16.79 8.66 -5.90
N ILE A 130 -18.11 8.65 -5.60
CA ILE A 130 -18.60 8.24 -4.27
C ILE A 130 -18.25 6.78 -3.97
N GLY A 131 -18.34 5.88 -4.94
CA GLY A 131 -17.90 4.50 -4.79
C GLY A 131 -16.43 4.39 -4.40
N ALA A 132 -15.58 5.29 -4.89
CA ALA A 132 -14.17 5.32 -4.51
C ALA A 132 -13.96 5.83 -3.07
N ILE A 133 -14.78 6.77 -2.61
CA ILE A 133 -14.83 7.20 -1.20
C ILE A 133 -15.29 6.03 -0.32
N LEU A 134 -16.32 5.29 -0.75
CA LEU A 134 -16.78 4.07 -0.09
C LEU A 134 -15.64 3.05 0.03
N LEU A 135 -14.87 2.84 -1.04
CA LEU A 135 -13.71 1.95 -1.01
C LEU A 135 -12.65 2.42 0.00
N TYR A 136 -12.38 3.72 0.09
CA TYR A 136 -11.47 4.30 1.07
C TYR A 136 -11.92 4.03 2.52
N LEU A 137 -13.21 4.17 2.80
CA LEU A 137 -13.80 3.85 4.10
C LEU A 137 -13.77 2.34 4.40
N LEU A 138 -13.92 1.48 3.39
CA LEU A 138 -13.79 0.03 3.54
C LEU A 138 -12.35 -0.40 3.84
N ILE A 139 -11.36 0.28 3.28
CA ILE A 139 -9.95 0.08 3.65
C ILE A 139 -9.77 0.39 5.13
N ALA A 140 -10.27 1.53 5.61
CA ALA A 140 -10.21 1.86 7.04
C ALA A 140 -10.87 0.77 7.90
N LEU A 141 -12.06 0.31 7.52
CA LEU A 141 -12.73 -0.76 8.26
C LEU A 141 -11.92 -2.07 8.27
N ALA A 142 -11.26 -2.43 7.18
CA ALA A 142 -10.37 -3.60 7.14
C ALA A 142 -9.20 -3.44 8.11
N PHE A 143 -8.51 -2.30 8.10
CA PHE A 143 -7.39 -2.03 9.01
C PHE A 143 -7.81 -1.97 10.48
N ALA A 144 -8.96 -1.37 10.79
CA ALA A 144 -9.54 -1.39 12.13
C ALA A 144 -9.66 -2.82 12.67
N THR A 145 -10.14 -3.76 11.85
CA THR A 145 -10.25 -5.17 12.26
C THR A 145 -8.89 -5.86 12.38
N LEU A 146 -7.92 -5.51 11.54
CA LEU A 146 -6.55 -6.01 11.66
C LEU A 146 -5.88 -5.50 12.94
N TYR A 147 -6.15 -4.26 13.37
CA TYR A 147 -5.69 -3.76 14.66
C TYR A 147 -6.28 -4.53 15.83
N ILE A 148 -7.57 -4.88 15.77
CA ILE A 148 -8.20 -5.76 16.77
C ILE A 148 -7.51 -7.12 16.80
N PHE A 149 -7.22 -7.73 15.64
CA PHE A 149 -6.48 -9.00 15.59
C PHE A 149 -5.10 -8.91 16.23
N VAL A 150 -4.32 -7.88 15.88
CA VAL A 150 -2.98 -7.69 16.43
C VAL A 150 -3.06 -7.44 17.93
N GLY A 151 -4.00 -6.61 18.39
CA GLY A 151 -4.22 -6.32 19.81
C GLY A 151 -4.67 -7.53 20.62
N LEU A 152 -5.46 -8.43 20.01
CA LEU A 152 -5.86 -9.70 20.61
C LEU A 152 -4.71 -10.72 20.67
N LEU A 153 -3.85 -10.77 19.66
CA LEU A 153 -2.69 -11.67 19.62
C LEU A 153 -1.56 -11.19 20.54
N PHE A 154 -1.40 -9.87 20.66
CA PHE A 154 -0.34 -9.22 21.40
C PHE A 154 -0.96 -8.09 22.25
N PRO A 155 -1.35 -8.37 23.51
CA PRO A 155 -2.05 -7.40 24.37
C PRO A 155 -1.32 -6.06 24.54
N GLU A 156 0.01 -6.10 24.55
CA GLU A 156 0.88 -4.92 24.68
C GLU A 156 1.18 -4.23 23.34
N ALA A 157 0.49 -4.59 22.24
CA ALA A 157 0.82 -4.06 20.91
C ALA A 157 0.48 -2.59 20.72
N PHE A 158 -0.52 -2.10 21.45
CA PHE A 158 -0.98 -0.73 21.40
C PHE A 158 -1.06 -0.14 22.79
N LYS A 159 -0.77 1.15 22.90
CA LYS A 159 -1.07 1.96 24.10
C LYS A 159 -2.26 2.87 23.79
N GLY A 160 -3.08 3.16 24.80
CA GLY A 160 -4.25 4.04 24.66
C GLY A 160 -5.56 3.34 24.27
N ILE A 161 -5.54 2.02 24.10
CA ILE A 161 -6.71 1.20 23.78
C ILE A 161 -6.63 -0.14 24.53
N THR A 162 -7.77 -0.65 24.97
CA THR A 162 -7.91 -1.99 25.54
C THR A 162 -8.74 -2.85 24.61
N PHE A 163 -8.19 -4.00 24.18
CA PHE A 163 -8.90 -4.95 23.34
C PHE A 163 -9.69 -5.94 24.21
N ALA A 164 -10.84 -5.48 24.70
CA ALA A 164 -11.82 -6.30 25.40
C ALA A 164 -13.09 -6.44 24.55
N ASP A 165 -13.88 -7.49 24.83
CA ASP A 165 -15.21 -7.67 24.23
C ASP A 165 -16.21 -6.68 24.87
N ASP A 166 -16.03 -5.41 24.53
CA ASP A 166 -16.87 -4.28 24.91
C ASP A 166 -17.38 -3.53 23.66
N TRP A 167 -18.33 -2.62 23.87
CA TRP A 167 -18.98 -1.91 22.76
C TRP A 167 -18.12 -0.78 22.17
N GLY A 168 -17.02 -0.41 22.83
CA GLY A 168 -16.13 0.68 22.47
C GLY A 168 -14.94 0.27 21.60
N VAL A 169 -14.45 -0.97 21.72
CA VAL A 169 -13.26 -1.45 20.99
C VAL A 169 -13.36 -1.26 19.48
N GLY A 170 -14.54 -1.50 18.90
CA GLY A 170 -14.78 -1.30 17.47
C GLY A 170 -14.68 0.17 17.06
N SER A 171 -15.27 1.07 17.85
CA SER A 171 -15.20 2.52 17.59
C SER A 171 -13.78 3.05 17.74
N ALA A 172 -13.03 2.59 18.75
CA ALA A 172 -11.64 3.00 18.99
C ALA A 172 -10.70 2.48 17.88
N ALA A 173 -10.90 1.26 17.40
CA ALA A 173 -10.12 0.70 16.29
C ALA A 173 -10.44 1.39 14.95
N ILE A 174 -11.72 1.72 14.69
CA ILE A 174 -12.12 2.54 13.53
C ILE A 174 -11.47 3.92 13.61
N TYR A 175 -11.48 4.55 14.79
CA TYR A 175 -10.82 5.83 15.01
C TYR A 175 -9.32 5.75 14.69
N LEU A 176 -8.58 4.81 15.30
CA LEU A 176 -7.15 4.59 15.05
C LEU A 176 -6.86 4.43 13.56
N SER A 177 -7.63 3.59 12.87
CA SER A 177 -7.49 3.38 11.44
C SER A 177 -7.74 4.66 10.63
N LEU A 178 -8.82 5.38 10.90
CA LEU A 178 -9.12 6.62 10.19
C LEU A 178 -8.02 7.66 10.37
N VAL A 179 -7.55 7.92 11.60
CA VAL A 179 -6.48 8.92 11.82
C VAL A 179 -5.14 8.48 11.23
N THR A 180 -4.90 7.19 11.08
CA THR A 180 -3.72 6.64 10.38
C THR A 180 -3.86 6.82 8.86
N LEU A 181 -4.99 6.39 8.31
CA LEU A 181 -5.28 6.45 6.89
C LEU A 181 -5.34 7.90 6.37
N THR A 182 -5.84 8.85 7.17
CA THR A 182 -5.90 10.27 6.80
C THR A 182 -4.70 11.09 7.27
N SER A 183 -3.59 10.44 7.64
CA SER A 183 -2.34 11.09 8.08
C SER A 183 -2.57 12.17 9.16
N THR A 184 -3.46 11.92 10.10
CA THR A 184 -3.78 12.85 11.20
C THR A 184 -3.00 12.51 12.45
N GLY A 185 -2.95 11.22 12.80
CA GLY A 185 -2.12 10.63 13.87
C GLY A 185 -2.03 11.43 15.17
N TYR A 186 -3.14 11.63 15.86
CA TYR A 186 -3.19 12.40 17.12
C TYR A 186 -2.27 11.88 18.23
N GLY A 187 -1.88 10.60 18.19
CA GLY A 187 -0.92 10.01 19.14
C GLY A 187 -1.52 9.63 20.50
N ASP A 188 -2.84 9.65 20.63
CA ASP A 188 -3.57 9.16 21.80
C ASP A 188 -3.67 7.62 21.84
N ILE A 189 -3.73 6.99 20.67
CA ILE A 189 -3.55 5.55 20.49
C ILE A 189 -2.31 5.34 19.62
N VAL A 190 -1.34 4.57 20.11
CA VAL A 190 -0.04 4.37 19.42
C VAL A 190 0.37 2.91 19.37
N ALA A 191 0.92 2.50 18.22
CA ALA A 191 1.48 1.16 18.02
C ALA A 191 2.90 1.07 18.59
N VAL A 192 3.12 0.14 19.52
CA VAL A 192 4.45 -0.07 20.13
C VAL A 192 5.09 -1.39 19.70
N HIS A 193 4.29 -2.40 19.34
CA HIS A 193 4.81 -3.67 18.86
C HIS A 193 5.21 -3.61 17.38
N PRO A 194 6.29 -4.28 16.94
CA PRO A 194 6.77 -4.20 15.56
C PRO A 194 5.73 -4.54 14.49
N ILE A 195 4.90 -5.56 14.73
CA ILE A 195 3.83 -5.96 13.79
C ILE A 195 2.75 -4.87 13.70
N ALA A 196 2.38 -4.27 14.83
CA ALA A 196 1.41 -3.17 14.86
C ALA A 196 1.95 -1.94 14.14
N ARG A 197 3.21 -1.58 14.39
CA ARG A 197 3.93 -0.49 13.72
C ARG A 197 3.96 -0.67 12.21
N SER A 198 4.31 -1.88 11.75
CA SER A 198 4.27 -2.24 10.33
C SER A 198 2.88 -2.05 9.71
N LEU A 199 1.84 -2.51 10.41
CA LEU A 199 0.47 -2.38 9.94
C LEU A 199 0.04 -0.91 9.81
N CYS A 200 0.38 -0.07 10.78
CA CYS A 200 0.17 1.38 10.70
C CYS A 200 0.95 2.03 9.56
N SER A 201 2.20 1.60 9.32
CA SER A 201 2.98 2.09 8.19
C SER A 201 2.36 1.72 6.84
N ILE A 202 1.87 0.49 6.67
CA ILE A 202 1.17 0.07 5.44
C ILE A 202 -0.10 0.91 5.26
N GLU A 203 -0.90 1.08 6.32
CA GLU A 203 -2.13 1.86 6.25
C GLU A 203 -1.86 3.32 5.85
N GLY A 204 -0.88 3.98 6.47
CA GLY A 204 -0.52 5.36 6.14
C GLY A 204 -0.09 5.51 4.68
N ILE A 205 0.69 4.55 4.15
CA ILE A 205 1.11 4.55 2.74
C ILE A 205 -0.09 4.38 1.81
N ILE A 206 -0.99 3.43 2.12
CA ILE A 206 -2.23 3.24 1.34
C ILE A 206 -3.08 4.51 1.40
N GLY A 207 -3.26 5.08 2.59
CA GLY A 207 -4.04 6.28 2.83
C GLY A 207 -3.56 7.48 2.00
N GLN A 208 -2.25 7.66 1.91
CA GLN A 208 -1.68 8.77 1.16
C GLN A 208 -1.64 8.52 -0.37
N LEU A 209 -1.29 7.31 -0.81
CA LEU A 209 -1.16 7.02 -2.25
C LEU A 209 -2.51 6.76 -2.92
N PHE A 210 -3.50 6.25 -2.20
CA PHE A 210 -4.79 5.89 -2.78
C PHE A 210 -5.52 7.08 -3.43
N PRO A 211 -5.70 8.25 -2.78
CA PRO A 211 -6.36 9.40 -3.40
C PRO A 211 -5.62 9.87 -4.66
N ALA A 212 -4.28 9.89 -4.65
CA ALA A 212 -3.48 10.32 -5.78
C ALA A 212 -3.61 9.35 -6.98
N ILE A 213 -3.52 8.04 -6.74
CA ILE A 213 -3.65 7.02 -7.79
C ILE A 213 -5.07 6.97 -8.34
N LEU A 214 -6.08 7.11 -7.47
CA LEU A 214 -7.48 7.19 -7.86
C LEU A 214 -7.70 8.38 -8.79
N LEU A 215 -7.26 9.58 -8.40
CA LEU A 215 -7.39 10.79 -9.21
C LEU A 215 -6.65 10.64 -10.55
N ALA A 216 -5.45 10.05 -10.56
CA ALA A 216 -4.70 9.79 -11.79
C ALA A 216 -5.53 8.94 -12.75
N ARG A 217 -6.07 7.83 -12.23
CA ARG A 217 -6.87 6.91 -13.03
C ARG A 217 -8.16 7.54 -13.54
N LEU A 218 -8.85 8.32 -12.70
CA LEU A 218 -10.06 9.01 -13.10
C LEU A 218 -9.76 10.02 -14.23
N VAL A 219 -8.70 10.81 -14.10
CA VAL A 219 -8.30 11.76 -15.16
C VAL A 219 -7.92 11.03 -16.45
N THR A 220 -7.13 9.96 -16.38
CA THR A 220 -6.77 9.15 -17.56
C THR A 220 -8.00 8.57 -18.26
N LEU A 221 -8.96 8.03 -17.50
CA LEU A 221 -10.19 7.47 -18.05
C LEU A 221 -11.06 8.54 -18.73
N GLU A 222 -11.13 9.76 -18.19
CA GLU A 222 -11.88 10.86 -18.80
C GLU A 222 -11.21 11.36 -20.09
N LEU A 223 -9.88 11.46 -20.11
CA LEU A 223 -9.11 11.85 -21.30
C LEU A 223 -9.26 10.81 -22.42
N SER A 224 -9.18 9.52 -22.09
CA SER A 224 -9.36 8.42 -23.07
C SER A 224 -10.73 8.44 -23.76
N GLN A 225 -11.76 9.00 -23.10
CA GLN A 225 -13.10 9.14 -23.65
C GLN A 225 -13.30 10.44 -24.43
N SER A 226 -12.44 11.44 -24.19
CA SER A 226 -12.51 12.76 -24.81
C SER A 226 -11.76 12.84 -26.13
N SER A 227 -10.80 11.95 -26.41
CA SER A 227 -10.14 11.84 -27.72
C SER A 227 -11.14 11.32 -28.77
N PRO A 228 -11.62 12.16 -29.70
CA PRO A 228 -12.56 11.74 -30.72
C PRO A 228 -11.82 10.92 -31.76
N ASN A 229 -12.14 9.62 -31.82
CA ASN A 229 -12.04 8.72 -32.98
C ASN A 229 -11.15 9.27 -34.11
N GLU A 230 -9.83 9.16 -33.94
CA GLU A 230 -8.90 9.54 -34.99
C GLU A 230 -9.22 8.64 -36.19
N LYS A 231 -9.66 9.32 -37.24
CA LYS A 231 -10.21 8.75 -38.46
C LYS A 231 -9.42 7.53 -38.87
N SER A 232 -10.14 6.48 -39.28
CA SER A 232 -9.66 5.49 -40.21
C SER A 232 -8.94 6.20 -41.36
N VAL A 233 -7.62 6.37 -41.22
CA VAL A 233 -6.75 6.75 -42.32
C VAL A 233 -6.77 5.52 -43.20
N ASN A 234 -7.60 5.58 -44.24
CA ASN A 234 -7.49 4.70 -45.38
C ASN A 234 -6.05 4.84 -45.88
N VAL A 235 -5.21 3.88 -45.50
CA VAL A 235 -3.94 3.63 -46.16
C VAL A 235 -4.33 3.29 -47.61
N PRO A 236 -3.92 4.07 -48.62
CA PRO A 236 -4.15 3.69 -50.00
C PRO A 236 -3.45 2.36 -50.21
N SER A 237 -4.17 1.37 -50.75
CA SER A 237 -3.60 0.10 -51.18
C SER A 237 -2.49 0.38 -52.18
N THR A 238 -1.24 0.32 -51.72
CA THR A 238 -0.06 0.43 -52.57
C THR A 238 -0.06 -0.74 -53.54
N THR A 239 0.05 -0.37 -54.80
CA THR A 239 0.19 -1.23 -55.98
C THR A 239 1.28 -2.28 -55.78
N LEU A 240 0.95 -3.54 -56.10
CA LEU A 240 1.89 -4.64 -56.31
C LEU A 240 2.93 -4.21 -57.37
N GLY A 241 4.18 -4.03 -56.95
CA GLY A 241 5.28 -3.69 -57.85
C GLY A 241 6.63 -3.90 -57.17
N GLU A 242 7.39 -4.83 -57.75
CA GLU A 242 8.81 -5.18 -57.53
C GLU A 242 9.18 -6.18 -56.41
N PRO A 243 9.97 -7.23 -56.73
CA PRO A 243 10.52 -8.15 -55.75
C PRO A 243 11.58 -7.44 -54.90
N ALA A 244 11.42 -7.51 -53.57
CA ALA A 244 12.36 -6.93 -52.61
C ALA A 244 13.79 -7.41 -52.89
N THR A 245 14.72 -6.47 -53.04
CA THR A 245 16.15 -6.76 -53.16
C THR A 245 16.65 -7.39 -51.85
N SER A 246 17.62 -8.32 -51.94
CA SER A 246 18.17 -9.07 -50.80
C SER A 246 18.66 -8.17 -49.65
N SER A 247 19.08 -6.93 -49.93
CA SER A 247 19.52 -5.97 -48.91
C SER A 247 18.37 -5.36 -48.09
N ALA A 248 17.18 -5.21 -48.68
CA ALA A 248 16.00 -4.70 -47.99
C ALA A 248 15.41 -5.72 -47.01
N VAL A 249 15.47 -7.01 -47.37
CA VAL A 249 15.07 -8.12 -46.49
C VAL A 249 16.02 -8.25 -45.30
N ASP A 250 17.33 -8.15 -45.53
CA ASP A 250 18.35 -8.19 -44.47
C ASP A 250 18.25 -7.00 -43.50
N GLY A 251 17.94 -5.81 -44.04
CA GLY A 251 17.69 -4.60 -43.23
C GLY A 251 16.44 -4.73 -42.35
N ALA A 252 15.35 -5.28 -42.90
CA ALA A 252 14.10 -5.52 -42.17
C ALA A 252 14.25 -6.59 -41.08
N ILE A 253 15.02 -7.66 -41.32
CA ILE A 253 15.31 -8.70 -40.32
C ILE A 253 16.17 -8.12 -39.19
N LYS A 254 17.20 -7.32 -39.50
CA LYS A 254 18.03 -6.67 -38.46
C LYS A 254 17.26 -5.63 -37.66
N LEU A 255 16.37 -4.86 -38.30
CA LEU A 255 15.49 -3.94 -37.59
C LEU A 255 14.51 -4.70 -36.69
N GLY A 256 13.85 -5.74 -37.21
CA GLY A 256 12.91 -6.56 -36.45
C GLY A 256 13.56 -7.29 -35.26
N PHE A 257 14.81 -7.75 -35.43
CA PHE A 257 15.59 -8.34 -34.35
C PHE A 257 16.03 -7.31 -33.31
N ALA A 258 16.48 -6.13 -33.75
CA ALA A 258 16.86 -5.04 -32.85
C ALA A 258 15.65 -4.50 -32.07
N ASP A 259 14.49 -4.38 -32.71
CA ASP A 259 13.24 -4.01 -32.03
C ASP A 259 12.79 -5.10 -31.07
N SER A 260 12.84 -6.37 -31.48
CA SER A 260 12.51 -7.52 -30.63
C SER A 260 13.38 -7.58 -29.37
N MET A 261 14.70 -7.36 -29.51
CA MET A 261 15.62 -7.25 -28.37
C MET A 261 15.33 -6.04 -27.48
N ARG A 262 14.91 -4.90 -28.05
CA ARG A 262 14.53 -3.70 -27.29
C ARG A 262 13.21 -3.87 -26.54
N THR A 263 12.22 -4.53 -27.13
CA THR A 263 10.96 -4.88 -26.46
C THR A 263 11.20 -5.90 -25.36
N PHE A 264 12.01 -6.93 -25.62
CA PHE A 264 12.35 -7.95 -24.62
C PHE A 264 13.08 -7.35 -23.40
N GLY A 265 14.02 -6.42 -23.63
CA GLY A 265 14.69 -5.69 -22.54
C GLY A 265 13.75 -4.79 -21.73
N ARG A 266 12.73 -4.17 -22.36
CA ARG A 266 11.72 -3.35 -21.66
C ARG A 266 10.78 -4.21 -20.82
N ASP A 267 10.27 -5.31 -21.38
CA ASP A 267 9.33 -6.19 -20.67
C ASP A 267 9.97 -6.83 -19.44
N TYR A 268 11.25 -7.18 -19.53
CA TYR A 268 12.02 -7.72 -18.42
C TYR A 268 12.26 -6.67 -17.31
N SER A 269 12.61 -5.44 -17.67
CA SER A 269 12.77 -4.32 -16.73
C SER A 269 11.47 -4.02 -15.97
N ASP A 270 10.32 -4.03 -16.66
CA ASP A 270 9.00 -3.78 -16.09
C ASP A 270 8.61 -4.84 -15.03
N TRP A 271 8.83 -6.13 -15.30
CA TRP A 271 8.59 -7.21 -14.33
C TRP A 271 9.52 -7.13 -13.12
N LEU A 272 10.78 -6.75 -13.33
CA LEU A 272 11.77 -6.60 -12.26
C LEU A 272 11.41 -5.48 -11.29
N LEU A 273 10.82 -4.37 -11.76
CA LEU A 273 10.30 -3.32 -10.87
C LEU A 273 9.23 -3.86 -9.94
N THR A 274 8.32 -4.70 -10.45
CA THR A 274 7.27 -5.31 -9.63
C THR A 274 7.84 -6.33 -8.65
N LEU A 275 8.78 -7.15 -9.09
CA LEU A 275 9.49 -8.09 -8.22
C LEU A 275 10.23 -7.36 -7.10
N LEU A 276 10.98 -6.30 -7.42
CA LEU A 276 11.69 -5.49 -6.43
C LEU A 276 10.74 -4.84 -5.44
N THR A 277 9.61 -4.30 -5.91
CA THR A 277 8.59 -3.71 -5.03
C THR A 277 8.07 -4.76 -4.05
N GLY A 278 7.72 -5.96 -4.56
CA GLY A 278 7.25 -7.06 -3.72
C GLY A 278 8.30 -7.52 -2.70
N LEU A 279 9.56 -7.67 -3.12
CA LEU A 279 10.66 -8.05 -2.23
C LEU A 279 10.93 -7.00 -1.15
N LEU A 280 10.96 -5.72 -1.52
CA LEU A 280 11.20 -4.63 -0.57
C LEU A 280 10.03 -4.49 0.42
N ALA A 281 8.78 -4.55 -0.06
CA ALA A 281 7.61 -4.53 0.79
C ALA A 281 7.60 -5.72 1.76
N LEU A 282 7.91 -6.93 1.28
CA LEU A 282 7.98 -8.12 2.14
C LEU A 282 9.08 -7.99 3.20
N TYR A 283 10.25 -7.47 2.82
CA TYR A 283 11.33 -7.18 3.75
C TYR A 283 10.90 -6.18 4.84
N MET A 284 10.35 -5.01 4.44
CA MET A 284 10.01 -3.94 5.38
C MET A 284 8.81 -4.28 6.27
N PHE A 285 7.79 -4.92 5.72
CA PHE A 285 6.50 -5.06 6.41
C PHE A 285 6.25 -6.44 7.03
N VAL A 286 7.03 -7.45 6.64
CA VAL A 286 6.87 -8.83 7.15
C VAL A 286 8.15 -9.30 7.82
N PHE A 287 9.27 -9.34 7.10
CA PHE A 287 10.49 -9.94 7.64
C PHE A 287 11.15 -9.10 8.74
N ALA A 288 11.28 -7.79 8.58
CA ALA A 288 11.87 -6.93 9.62
C ALA A 288 11.05 -6.92 10.93
N PRO A 289 9.70 -6.77 10.91
CA PRO A 289 8.88 -6.84 12.13
C PRO A 289 8.86 -8.22 12.79
N LEU A 290 8.86 -9.31 12.00
CA LEU A 290 8.90 -10.67 12.57
C LEU A 290 10.27 -10.99 13.17
N HIS A 291 11.35 -10.54 12.53
CA HIS A 291 12.70 -10.67 13.07
C HIS A 291 12.86 -9.89 14.39
N SER A 292 12.33 -8.67 14.49
CA SER A 292 12.36 -7.89 15.73
C SER A 292 11.47 -8.48 16.83
N SER A 293 10.43 -9.25 16.49
CA SER A 293 9.62 -10.00 17.46
C SER A 293 10.28 -11.28 18.01
N GLY A 294 11.52 -11.57 17.61
CA GLY A 294 12.30 -12.71 18.14
C GLY A 294 12.10 -14.03 17.42
N VAL A 295 11.41 -14.04 16.27
CA VAL A 295 11.19 -15.28 15.49
C VAL A 295 12.41 -15.56 14.60
N PHE A 296 13.40 -16.27 15.15
CA PHE A 296 14.70 -16.54 14.52
C PHE A 296 14.65 -17.13 13.11
N ALA A 297 13.61 -17.89 12.76
CA ALA A 297 13.44 -18.44 11.41
C ALA A 297 13.44 -17.36 10.31
N PHE A 298 13.01 -16.13 10.63
CA PHE A 298 12.97 -15.01 9.69
C PHE A 298 14.32 -14.36 9.42
N HIS A 299 15.37 -14.69 10.18
CA HIS A 299 16.73 -14.21 9.91
C HIS A 299 17.29 -14.76 8.59
N GLY A 300 16.96 -16.00 8.22
CA GLY A 300 17.33 -16.55 6.91
C GLY A 300 16.57 -15.88 5.76
N PHE A 301 15.28 -15.56 5.99
CA PHE A 301 14.43 -14.89 4.99
C PHE A 301 14.82 -13.43 4.75
N THR A 302 15.26 -12.70 5.77
CA THR A 302 15.81 -11.35 5.58
C THR A 302 17.05 -11.42 4.69
N ILE A 303 18.03 -12.28 5.02
CA ILE A 303 19.24 -12.46 4.20
C ILE A 303 18.89 -12.88 2.77
N GLY A 304 17.96 -13.83 2.60
CA GLY A 304 17.49 -14.27 1.29
C GLY A 304 16.83 -13.16 0.47
N ALA A 305 15.98 -12.34 1.10
CA ALA A 305 15.35 -11.18 0.45
C ALA A 305 16.38 -10.14 0.04
N LEU A 306 17.40 -9.90 0.87
CA LEU A 306 18.52 -9.03 0.54
C LEU A 306 19.28 -9.55 -0.68
N ILE A 307 19.66 -10.83 -0.70
CA ILE A 307 20.35 -11.44 -1.84
C ILE A 307 19.49 -11.36 -3.10
N ALA A 308 18.19 -11.65 -3.01
CA ALA A 308 17.27 -11.56 -4.14
C ALA A 308 17.14 -10.12 -4.67
N MET A 309 17.07 -9.14 -3.77
CA MET A 309 17.03 -7.73 -4.13
C MET A 309 18.34 -7.30 -4.79
N ILE A 310 19.49 -7.77 -4.29
CA ILE A 310 20.82 -7.53 -4.87
C ILE A 310 20.94 -8.17 -6.25
N ALA A 311 20.48 -9.40 -6.42
CA ALA A 311 20.49 -10.09 -7.71
C ALA A 311 19.62 -9.33 -8.72
N ALA A 312 18.42 -8.91 -8.33
CA ALA A 312 17.56 -8.09 -9.18
C ALA A 312 18.20 -6.72 -9.51
N MET A 313 18.90 -6.08 -8.57
CA MET A 313 19.63 -4.83 -8.81
C MET A 313 20.74 -4.97 -9.86
N LEU A 314 21.51 -6.07 -9.82
CA LEU A 314 22.57 -6.35 -10.80
C LEU A 314 22.01 -6.52 -12.22
N VAL A 315 20.78 -6.98 -12.34
CA VAL A 315 20.10 -7.22 -13.60
C VAL A 315 19.48 -5.94 -14.19
N ILE A 316 19.01 -5.02 -13.35
CA ILE A 316 18.30 -3.81 -13.79
C ILE A 316 19.23 -2.73 -14.34
N SER A 317 20.46 -2.64 -13.84
CA SER A 317 21.28 -1.45 -14.06
C SER A 317 22.18 -1.57 -15.29
N ASP A 318 21.79 -0.90 -16.38
CA ASP A 318 22.72 -0.58 -17.49
C ASP A 318 23.79 0.44 -17.07
N HIS A 319 23.57 1.13 -15.94
CA HIS A 319 24.48 2.13 -15.38
C HIS A 319 25.60 1.48 -14.55
N ARG A 320 26.79 1.33 -15.15
CA ARG A 320 28.00 0.76 -14.51
C ARG A 320 28.36 1.43 -13.17
N VAL A 321 28.10 2.74 -13.03
CA VAL A 321 28.35 3.48 -11.79
C VAL A 321 27.36 3.09 -10.69
N ALA A 322 26.06 3.01 -11.01
CA ALA A 322 25.06 2.57 -10.05
C ALA A 322 25.33 1.13 -9.58
N LEU A 323 25.69 0.24 -10.51
CA LEU A 323 26.14 -1.12 -10.19
C LEU A 323 27.34 -1.13 -9.23
N ALA A 324 28.36 -0.31 -9.49
CA ALA A 324 29.55 -0.26 -8.66
C ALA A 324 29.22 0.24 -7.23
N ILE A 325 28.42 1.29 -7.11
CA ILE A 325 27.99 1.85 -5.81
C ILE A 325 27.15 0.83 -5.03
N MET A 326 26.16 0.21 -5.69
CA MET A 326 25.34 -0.83 -5.07
C MET A 326 26.18 -2.03 -4.64
N SER A 327 27.09 -2.51 -5.50
CA SER A 327 27.99 -3.63 -5.18
C SER A 327 28.88 -3.32 -3.98
N ALA A 328 29.45 -2.10 -3.91
CA ALA A 328 30.23 -1.67 -2.77
C ALA A 328 29.40 -1.63 -1.47
N GLY A 329 28.17 -1.10 -1.53
CA GLY A 329 27.25 -1.09 -0.40
C GLY A 329 26.87 -2.50 0.06
N VAL A 330 26.67 -3.43 -0.88
CA VAL A 330 26.41 -4.84 -0.58
C VAL A 330 27.59 -5.49 0.10
N ILE A 331 28.80 -5.32 -0.45
CA ILE A 331 30.02 -5.87 0.12
C ILE A 331 30.20 -5.36 1.56
N ALA A 332 29.98 -4.06 1.80
CA ALA A 332 30.03 -3.49 3.15
C ALA A 332 29.04 -4.16 4.11
N ASN A 333 27.79 -4.39 3.69
CA ASN A 333 26.78 -5.07 4.49
C ASN A 333 27.10 -6.55 4.74
N VAL A 334 27.65 -7.26 3.76
CA VAL A 334 28.10 -8.66 3.91
C VAL A 334 29.28 -8.74 4.87
N VAL A 335 30.24 -7.81 4.78
CA VAL A 335 31.37 -7.71 5.72
C VAL A 335 30.84 -7.47 7.13
N VAL A 336 29.90 -6.55 7.31
CA VAL A 336 29.26 -6.32 8.62
C VAL A 336 28.56 -7.58 9.14
N LEU A 337 27.84 -8.31 8.29
CA LEU A 337 27.21 -9.59 8.67
C LEU A 337 28.26 -10.59 9.17
N VAL A 338 29.36 -10.76 8.44
CA VAL A 338 30.46 -11.66 8.84
C VAL A 338 31.09 -11.19 10.16
N LEU A 339 31.32 -9.88 10.32
CA LEU A 339 31.87 -9.33 11.56
C LEU A 339 30.95 -9.59 12.76
N ARG A 340 29.63 -9.48 12.60
CA ARG A 340 28.65 -9.82 13.66
C ARG A 340 28.64 -11.30 14.04
N LEU A 341 29.03 -12.19 13.13
CA LEU A 341 29.14 -13.63 13.41
C LEU A 341 30.44 -13.99 14.14
N LEU A 342 31.49 -13.17 13.97
CA LEU A 342 32.83 -13.46 14.49
C LEU A 342 33.19 -12.65 15.74
N TYR A 343 32.57 -11.49 15.94
CA TYR A 343 32.92 -10.52 16.98
C TYR A 343 31.67 -9.93 17.65
N GLU A 344 31.88 -9.34 18.83
CA GLU A 344 30.84 -8.63 19.57
C GLU A 344 30.27 -7.44 18.79
N PRO A 345 28.99 -7.10 19.00
CA PRO A 345 28.36 -5.96 18.33
C PRO A 345 29.11 -4.65 18.60
N SER A 346 29.31 -3.85 17.55
CA SER A 346 30.07 -2.60 17.60
C SER A 346 29.33 -1.49 16.87
N VAL A 347 29.42 -0.26 17.38
CA VAL A 347 28.87 0.93 16.73
C VAL A 347 29.37 1.08 15.29
N PHE A 348 30.61 0.69 15.03
CA PHE A 348 31.18 0.72 13.68
C PHE A 348 30.41 -0.16 12.69
N ASN A 349 29.90 -1.31 13.16
CA ASN A 349 29.09 -2.21 12.33
C ASN A 349 27.78 -1.54 11.90
N ILE A 350 27.14 -0.80 12.80
CA ILE A 350 25.90 -0.08 12.49
C ILE A 350 26.16 1.06 11.50
N VAL A 351 27.24 1.83 11.70
CA VAL A 351 27.62 2.93 10.78
C VAL A 351 27.93 2.39 9.38
N ALA A 352 28.73 1.33 9.28
CA ALA A 352 29.08 0.71 7.99
C ALA A 352 27.84 0.13 7.29
N MET A 353 26.94 -0.50 8.04
CA MET A 353 25.65 -1.01 7.54
C MET A 353 24.78 0.14 7.02
N ALA A 354 24.58 1.20 7.81
CA ALA A 354 23.79 2.36 7.43
C ALA A 354 24.36 3.07 6.19
N GLY A 355 25.69 3.23 6.12
CA GLY A 355 26.37 3.79 4.95
C GLY A 355 26.21 2.93 3.69
N GLY A 356 26.34 1.62 3.81
CA GLY A 356 26.12 0.69 2.70
C GLY A 356 24.67 0.71 2.18
N TRP A 357 23.70 0.74 3.10
CA TRP A 357 22.28 0.88 2.75
C TRP A 357 21.96 2.21 2.09
N LEU A 358 22.50 3.31 2.61
CA LEU A 358 22.32 4.63 2.03
C LEU A 358 22.87 4.68 0.60
N ALA A 359 24.04 4.10 0.35
CA ALA A 359 24.63 3.99 -0.99
C ALA A 359 23.73 3.19 -1.95
N ILE A 360 23.21 2.04 -1.50
CA ILE A 360 22.29 1.20 -2.27
C ILE A 360 21.01 1.97 -2.61
N VAL A 361 20.39 2.61 -1.62
CA VAL A 361 19.13 3.34 -1.80
C VAL A 361 19.29 4.53 -2.75
N ILE A 362 20.39 5.29 -2.64
CA ILE A 362 20.64 6.42 -3.56
C ILE A 362 20.84 5.91 -4.98
N ALA A 363 21.67 4.88 -5.17
CA ALA A 363 21.96 4.32 -6.49
C ALA A 363 20.72 3.68 -7.13
N LEU A 364 20.00 2.82 -6.39
CA LEU A 364 18.78 2.19 -6.87
C LEU A 364 17.67 3.22 -7.07
N GLY A 365 17.52 4.17 -6.16
CA GLY A 365 16.55 5.27 -6.26
C GLY A 365 16.76 6.08 -7.53
N ALA A 366 18.00 6.39 -7.90
CA ALA A 366 18.31 7.07 -9.16
C ALA A 366 17.93 6.22 -10.39
N VAL A 367 18.23 4.92 -10.38
CA VAL A 367 17.89 3.99 -11.48
C VAL A 367 16.38 3.83 -11.63
N VAL A 368 15.67 3.61 -10.51
CA VAL A 368 14.20 3.48 -10.50
C VAL A 368 13.55 4.80 -10.88
N ALA A 369 14.04 5.93 -10.39
CA ALA A 369 13.55 7.25 -10.79
C ALA A 369 13.70 7.47 -12.30
N ASP A 370 14.86 7.15 -12.88
CA ASP A 370 15.00 7.22 -14.35
C ASP A 370 13.95 6.32 -15.02
N ALA A 371 13.83 5.05 -14.62
CA ALA A 371 12.88 4.12 -15.21
C ALA A 371 11.41 4.59 -15.13
N VAL A 372 10.99 5.11 -13.97
CA VAL A 372 9.62 5.58 -13.70
C VAL A 372 9.33 6.90 -14.42
N PHE A 373 10.26 7.84 -14.41
CA PHE A 373 10.07 9.19 -14.97
C PHE A 373 10.44 9.28 -16.46
N ARG A 374 11.02 8.23 -17.06
CA ARG A 374 11.36 8.18 -18.49
C ARG A 374 10.12 8.32 -19.38
N ARG A 375 10.31 8.96 -20.54
CA ARG A 375 9.26 9.14 -21.55
C ARG A 375 8.65 7.79 -22.00
N GLY A 376 7.36 7.81 -22.32
CA GLY A 376 6.59 6.67 -22.84
C GLY A 376 5.32 6.39 -22.04
N ARG A 377 4.59 5.37 -22.49
CA ARG A 377 3.31 4.94 -21.94
C ARG A 377 3.36 4.64 -20.45
N VAL A 378 2.31 5.03 -19.73
CA VAL A 378 2.11 4.69 -18.32
C VAL A 378 1.64 3.24 -18.23
N THR A 379 2.55 2.32 -17.92
CA THR A 379 2.22 0.91 -17.64
C THR A 379 1.96 0.68 -16.16
N TYR A 380 1.24 -0.39 -15.81
CA TYR A 380 1.06 -0.83 -14.42
C TYR A 380 2.41 -0.94 -13.68
N HIS A 381 3.42 -1.53 -14.34
CA HIS A 381 4.77 -1.69 -13.80
C HIS A 381 5.45 -0.36 -13.46
N ARG A 382 5.19 0.72 -14.23
CA ARG A 382 5.71 2.05 -13.90
C ARG A 382 5.07 2.64 -12.64
N ILE A 383 3.77 2.41 -12.44
CA ILE A 383 3.08 2.83 -11.19
C ILE A 383 3.66 2.04 -10.01
N VAL A 384 3.85 0.74 -10.16
CA VAL A 384 4.49 -0.11 -9.15
C VAL A 384 5.94 0.34 -8.87
N GLY A 385 6.70 0.71 -9.90
CA GLY A 385 8.02 1.31 -9.75
C GLY A 385 8.02 2.64 -9.01
N ALA A 386 6.97 3.46 -9.16
CA ALA A 386 6.82 4.68 -8.36
C ALA A 386 6.55 4.37 -6.87
N VAL A 387 5.80 3.31 -6.58
CA VAL A 387 5.63 2.81 -5.20
C VAL A 387 6.97 2.32 -4.64
N LEU A 388 7.77 1.58 -5.44
CA LEU A 388 9.13 1.20 -5.06
C LEU A 388 9.99 2.41 -4.71
N LEU A 389 9.96 3.45 -5.54
CA LEU A 389 10.72 4.68 -5.27
C LEU A 389 10.27 5.34 -3.97
N TYR A 390 8.97 5.38 -3.69
CA TYR A 390 8.43 5.92 -2.45
C TYR A 390 8.89 5.12 -1.22
N LEU A 391 8.90 3.79 -1.29
CA LEU A 391 9.44 2.92 -0.23
C LEU A 391 10.95 3.08 -0.06
N LEU A 392 11.70 3.26 -1.15
CA LEU A 392 13.14 3.53 -1.11
C LEU A 392 13.46 4.87 -0.46
N ILE A 393 12.64 5.91 -0.67
CA ILE A 393 12.79 7.18 0.03
C ILE A 393 12.69 6.95 1.54
N GLY A 394 11.66 6.24 2.01
CA GLY A 394 11.52 5.90 3.43
C GLY A 394 12.72 5.08 3.95
N LEU A 395 13.16 4.06 3.21
CA LEU A 395 14.35 3.30 3.59
C LEU A 395 15.59 4.20 3.72
N GLY A 396 15.77 5.15 2.80
CA GLY A 396 16.86 6.13 2.82
C GLY A 396 16.82 7.03 4.03
N PHE A 397 15.69 7.66 4.34
CA PHE A 397 15.54 8.49 5.53
C PHE A 397 15.70 7.69 6.82
N GLY A 398 15.18 6.46 6.88
CA GLY A 398 15.45 5.53 7.99
C GLY A 398 16.94 5.33 8.26
N THR A 399 17.77 5.17 7.21
CA THR A 399 19.23 5.06 7.37
C THR A 399 19.88 6.36 7.83
N LEU A 400 19.38 7.52 7.36
CA LEU A 400 19.84 8.82 7.82
C LEU A 400 19.51 9.04 9.30
N PHE A 401 18.34 8.59 9.77
CA PHE A 401 17.99 8.62 11.20
C PHE A 401 18.92 7.76 12.04
N VAL A 402 19.33 6.58 11.55
CA VAL A 402 20.36 5.78 12.21
C VAL A 402 21.67 6.56 12.34
N LEU A 403 22.16 7.17 11.26
CA LEU A 403 23.41 7.93 11.29
C LEU A 403 23.34 9.12 12.26
N VAL A 404 22.22 9.86 12.27
CA VAL A 404 21.99 10.97 13.20
C VAL A 404 21.91 10.47 14.64
N GLY A 405 21.19 9.38 14.90
CA GLY A 405 21.03 8.79 16.23
C GLY A 405 22.32 8.22 16.82
N LEU A 406 23.21 7.67 15.97
CA LEU A 406 24.53 7.22 16.40
C LEU A 406 25.49 8.38 16.67
N TRP A 407 25.40 9.45 15.88
CA TRP A 407 26.25 10.62 16.05
C TRP A 407 25.83 11.48 17.25
N PHE A 408 24.53 11.55 17.51
CA PHE A 408 23.91 12.30 18.59
C PHE A 408 23.00 11.36 19.41
N PRO A 409 23.50 10.74 20.49
CA PRO A 409 22.77 9.72 21.24
C PRO A 409 21.39 10.15 21.75
N ASP A 410 21.23 11.43 22.09
CA ASP A 410 19.96 12.01 22.56
C ASP A 410 19.13 12.62 21.42
N ALA A 411 19.38 12.30 20.15
CA ALA A 411 18.66 12.93 19.03
C ALA A 411 17.18 12.57 18.94
N PHE A 412 16.82 11.38 19.42
CA PHE A 412 15.46 10.86 19.41
C PHE A 412 15.07 10.32 20.78
N LYS A 413 13.81 10.53 21.17
CA LYS A 413 13.18 9.87 22.32
C LYS A 413 12.30 8.71 21.83
N GLY A 414 12.20 7.64 22.61
CA GLY A 414 11.34 6.49 22.31
C GLY A 414 11.98 5.40 21.43
N ILE A 415 13.28 5.53 21.12
CA ILE A 415 14.07 4.56 20.35
C ILE A 415 15.49 4.45 20.92
N SER A 416 16.09 3.28 20.81
CA SER A 416 17.51 3.03 21.10
C SER A 416 18.25 2.70 19.81
N PHE A 417 19.43 3.27 19.61
CA PHE A 417 20.31 2.98 18.46
C PHE A 417 21.34 1.88 18.78
N ALA A 418 20.93 0.88 19.57
CA ALA A 418 21.75 -0.29 19.87
C ALA A 418 21.80 -1.23 18.67
N ASP A 419 22.87 -2.03 18.59
CA ASP A 419 23.03 -3.01 17.52
C ASP A 419 22.17 -4.27 17.75
N ASP A 420 20.85 -4.12 17.68
CA ASP A 420 19.88 -5.18 17.93
C ASP A 420 18.93 -5.42 16.75
N SER A 421 18.10 -6.47 16.86
CA SER A 421 17.13 -6.84 15.82
C SER A 421 15.94 -5.87 15.74
N ALA A 422 15.72 -5.03 16.74
CA ALA A 422 14.59 -4.09 16.82
C ALA A 422 14.88 -2.75 16.12
N LEU A 423 16.16 -2.38 15.98
CA LEU A 423 16.58 -1.11 15.40
C LEU A 423 15.97 -0.89 14.00
N ALA A 424 16.17 -1.84 13.09
CA ALA A 424 15.70 -1.73 11.70
C ALA A 424 14.19 -1.50 11.62
N SER A 425 13.40 -2.31 12.33
CA SER A 425 11.94 -2.18 12.36
C SER A 425 11.49 -0.83 12.94
N SER A 426 12.20 -0.32 13.95
CA SER A 426 11.83 0.94 14.62
C SER A 426 12.17 2.16 13.78
N VAL A 427 13.32 2.19 13.10
CA VAL A 427 13.69 3.33 12.23
C VAL A 427 12.91 3.36 10.94
N TYR A 428 12.55 2.20 10.37
CA TYR A 428 11.67 2.16 9.20
C TYR A 428 10.26 2.61 9.57
N TYR A 429 9.74 2.20 10.73
CA TYR A 429 8.48 2.73 11.23
C TYR A 429 8.54 4.25 11.40
N LEU A 430 9.54 4.80 12.10
CA LEU A 430 9.73 6.24 12.29
C LEU A 430 9.74 6.99 10.94
N SER A 431 10.49 6.48 9.97
CA SER A 431 10.55 7.09 8.63
C SER A 431 9.21 7.02 7.92
N LEU A 432 8.57 5.85 7.83
CA LEU A 432 7.32 5.72 7.09
C LEU A 432 6.18 6.54 7.70
N ILE A 433 6.07 6.65 9.02
CA ILE A 433 5.08 7.53 9.65
C ILE A 433 5.41 9.02 9.46
N THR A 434 6.69 9.37 9.28
CA THR A 434 7.13 10.75 8.99
C THR A 434 6.89 11.10 7.52
N LEU A 435 7.21 10.19 6.61
CA LEU A 435 6.98 10.29 5.17
C LEU A 435 5.49 10.40 4.85
N THR A 436 4.65 9.64 5.55
CA THR A 436 3.19 9.73 5.41
C THR A 436 2.57 10.88 6.19
N SER A 437 3.38 11.65 6.92
CA SER A 437 2.98 12.69 7.88
C SER A 437 1.95 12.25 8.92
N THR A 438 1.90 10.95 9.24
CA THR A 438 1.01 10.42 10.29
C THR A 438 1.54 10.78 11.67
N GLY A 439 2.82 10.51 11.96
CA GLY A 439 3.52 11.03 13.13
C GLY A 439 2.86 10.82 14.51
N PHE A 440 2.61 9.58 14.94
CA PHE A 440 1.98 9.25 16.24
C PHE A 440 2.68 9.79 17.50
N GLY A 441 3.92 10.26 17.40
CA GLY A 441 4.64 10.85 18.52
C GLY A 441 5.18 9.87 19.56
N ASP A 442 5.16 8.56 19.30
CA ASP A 442 5.79 7.55 20.15
C ASP A 442 7.33 7.54 20.02
N ILE A 443 7.84 7.94 18.85
CA ILE A 443 9.25 8.24 18.62
C ILE A 443 9.35 9.70 18.16
N VAL A 444 10.11 10.52 18.89
CA VAL A 444 10.12 11.98 18.68
C VAL A 444 11.54 12.51 18.46
N PRO A 445 11.79 13.25 17.36
CA PRO A 445 13.05 13.95 17.15
C PRO A 445 13.17 15.15 18.10
N VAL A 446 14.20 15.17 18.94
CA VAL A 446 14.46 16.27 19.87
C VAL A 446 15.63 17.15 19.44
N HIS A 447 16.62 16.59 18.73
CA HIS A 447 17.76 17.35 18.23
C HIS A 447 17.40 18.16 16.97
N PRO A 448 17.93 19.39 16.79
CA PRO A 448 17.60 20.23 15.64
C PRO A 448 17.83 19.57 14.28
N LEU A 449 18.92 18.80 14.11
CA LEU A 449 19.18 18.07 12.87
C LEU A 449 18.16 16.95 12.62
N ALA A 450 17.75 16.22 13.66
CA ALA A 450 16.73 15.19 13.55
C ALA A 450 15.39 15.80 13.12
N ARG A 451 14.98 16.93 13.73
CA ARG A 451 13.76 17.67 13.36
C ARG A 451 13.81 18.19 11.93
N SER A 452 14.94 18.78 11.52
CA SER A 452 15.13 19.25 10.15
C SER A 452 15.00 18.10 9.14
N LEU A 453 15.58 16.95 9.45
CA LEU A 453 15.50 15.78 8.58
C LEU A 453 14.07 15.23 8.47
N CYS A 454 13.33 15.15 9.58
CA CYS A 454 11.90 14.81 9.56
C CYS A 454 11.07 15.81 8.74
N ASN A 455 11.35 17.12 8.87
CA ASN A 455 10.64 18.14 8.08
C ASN A 455 10.87 17.95 6.58
N ILE A 456 12.12 17.67 6.16
CA ILE A 456 12.43 17.39 4.75
C ILE A 456 11.68 16.14 4.31
N GLU A 457 11.73 15.06 5.09
CA GLU A 457 11.05 13.81 4.77
C GLU A 457 9.53 14.00 4.61
N SER A 458 8.87 14.69 5.54
CA SER A 458 7.43 14.95 5.44
C SER A 458 7.08 15.81 4.23
N VAL A 459 7.91 16.80 3.87
CA VAL A 459 7.71 17.59 2.65
C VAL A 459 7.87 16.72 1.40
N VAL A 460 8.91 15.89 1.32
CA VAL A 460 9.11 14.94 0.21
C VAL A 460 7.92 13.99 0.12
N GLY A 461 7.53 13.44 1.25
CA GLY A 461 6.42 12.51 1.39
C GLY A 461 5.13 13.09 0.83
N GLN A 462 4.74 14.31 1.21
CA GLN A 462 3.51 14.95 0.74
C GLN A 462 3.55 15.40 -0.73
N LEU A 463 4.70 15.87 -1.21
CA LEU A 463 4.85 16.30 -2.61
C LEU A 463 4.96 15.13 -3.58
N PHE A 464 5.43 13.97 -3.14
CA PHE A 464 5.67 12.82 -4.01
C PHE A 464 4.39 12.31 -4.72
N PRO A 465 3.28 11.99 -4.04
CA PRO A 465 2.06 11.54 -4.71
C PRO A 465 1.51 12.57 -5.72
N ALA A 466 1.59 13.87 -5.37
CA ALA A 466 1.15 14.95 -6.24
C ALA A 466 2.01 15.08 -7.50
N THR A 467 3.34 15.01 -7.36
CA THR A 467 4.27 15.06 -8.51
C THR A 467 4.16 13.82 -9.39
N LEU A 468 3.97 12.64 -8.79
CA LEU A 468 3.70 11.41 -9.51
C LEU A 468 2.43 11.54 -10.35
N LEU A 469 1.30 11.95 -9.73
CA LEU A 469 0.03 12.20 -10.42
C LEU A 469 0.21 13.16 -11.60
N ALA A 470 0.80 14.33 -11.36
CA ALA A 470 1.01 15.35 -12.39
C ALA A 470 1.82 14.80 -13.57
N ARG A 471 2.84 13.97 -13.30
CA ARG A 471 3.65 13.35 -14.34
C ARG A 471 2.88 12.29 -15.12
N LEU A 472 2.15 11.40 -14.44
CA LEU A 472 1.39 10.34 -15.09
C LEU A 472 0.35 10.94 -16.05
N VAL A 473 -0.36 11.97 -15.61
CA VAL A 473 -1.31 12.71 -16.46
C VAL A 473 -0.60 13.41 -17.62
N ALA A 474 0.54 14.06 -17.38
CA ALA A 474 1.29 14.74 -18.44
C ALA A 474 1.87 13.78 -19.49
N LEU A 475 2.21 12.55 -19.12
CA LEU A 475 2.62 11.50 -20.06
C LEU A 475 1.42 11.03 -20.90
N GLU A 476 0.27 10.80 -20.26
CA GLU A 476 -0.95 10.38 -20.95
C GLU A 476 -1.44 11.42 -21.97
N LEU A 477 -1.43 12.70 -21.61
CA LEU A 477 -1.83 13.82 -22.48
C LEU A 477 -0.93 13.99 -23.72
N ARG A 478 0.30 13.48 -23.69
CA ARG A 478 1.25 13.58 -24.80
C ARG A 478 1.19 12.38 -25.74
N ASP A 479 0.71 11.25 -25.24
CA ASP A 479 0.49 10.01 -26.01
C ASP A 479 -0.94 9.95 -26.59
N SER A 480 -1.82 10.89 -26.21
CA SER A 480 -3.17 11.14 -26.77
C SER A 480 -3.12 12.24 -27.83
#